data_AF-A0A2R5LIF5-F1
#
_entry.id   AF-A0A2R5LIF5-F1
#
_cell.length_a   1.000
_cell.length_b   1.000
_cell.length_c   1.000
_cell.angle_alpha   90.00
_cell.angle_beta   90.00
_cell.angle_gamma   90.00
#
_symmetry.space_group_name_H-M   'P 1'
#
loop_
_entity.id
_entity.type
_entity.pdbx_description
1 polymer ?
#
loop_
_entity_poly.entity_id
_entity_poly.type
_entity_poly.pdbx_seq_one_letter_code
_entity_poly.pdbx_strand_id
1 'polypeptide(L)'
;MKYFVAVTALILVFCRETESDEHTHKYDDNEEVVLWMNTVGPYHNRQETYAYFSLPFCAGPKTSIGHYHETLGEALLGVELEFSGLNILYKAMVPKTPYCEVTLDNAKLQAFIYAVKNHYWYQMYIDDLPIWGIVGEVDESDNNYYIWTHKRFDIGYNGNRIIDVNLTSEVKTKLTVNQKLTFTYEVNWKSCGVKFEDRFDKYLDPSFFQHRIHWFSIFNSFMMVIFLVGLVSMILMRTLRKDYARYSKDEEMDDMERDLGDEYGWKQVHGDVFRPPTHALLFSAVIGCGHQLAVVVLCVVTFAIMGELYTERGSLLSTAIFVYAATSPINGYFGGSLYGRMGGKKWIKQMVVSAFALPCMVCGTAFLINFIAIYYHASRAIPFGTMVAVTCICLFIILPLTLVGTVLGRNLAGQPNFPCRVNAVPRPIPEKKWFMEPSVIVVLGGILPFGSIFIEMYFIFTSFWAYKIYYVYGFMLLVFLILTVVTVCVTIVCTYFLLNAEDYRWQWTSFLAGGSTAGYVYLYSFYYYFFKTKMYGLFQTVFYFGYMALFSLALGILCGTFGFIGTNAFVRKIYSTVKID
;
A
#
# COMPACT_ATOMS: atom_id res chain seq x y z
N MET A 1 -23.82 7.38 -34.84
CA MET A 1 -22.90 8.54 -34.92
C MET A 1 -23.51 9.84 -34.36
N LYS A 2 -24.77 10.20 -34.67
CA LYS A 2 -25.41 11.43 -34.13
C LYS A 2 -25.61 11.45 -32.61
N TYR A 3 -25.84 10.31 -31.96
CA TYR A 3 -25.96 10.22 -30.49
C TYR A 3 -24.62 10.36 -29.74
N PHE A 4 -23.51 9.97 -30.37
CA PHE A 4 -22.17 10.06 -29.75
C PHE A 4 -21.66 11.51 -29.71
N VAL A 5 -21.98 12.29 -30.75
CA VAL A 5 -21.67 13.73 -30.83
C VAL A 5 -22.56 14.55 -29.88
N ALA A 6 -23.82 14.16 -29.68
CA ALA A 6 -24.72 14.83 -28.73
C ALA A 6 -24.29 14.62 -27.27
N VAL A 7 -23.82 13.42 -26.91
CA VAL A 7 -23.32 13.12 -25.56
C VAL A 7 -21.98 13.83 -25.30
N THR A 8 -21.08 13.90 -26.27
CA THR A 8 -19.82 14.67 -26.13
C THR A 8 -20.05 16.18 -26.10
N ALA A 9 -21.03 16.71 -26.84
CA ALA A 9 -21.43 18.10 -26.76
C ALA A 9 -22.10 18.46 -25.43
N LEU A 10 -22.93 17.57 -24.85
CA LEU A 10 -23.51 17.77 -23.52
C LEU A 10 -22.47 17.74 -22.40
N ILE A 11 -21.44 16.89 -22.51
CA ILE A 11 -20.31 16.85 -21.57
C ILE A 11 -19.47 18.14 -21.66
N LEU A 12 -19.32 18.73 -22.85
CA LEU A 12 -18.57 19.98 -23.04
C LEU A 12 -19.34 21.24 -22.62
N VAL A 13 -20.67 21.23 -22.64
CA VAL A 13 -21.50 22.37 -22.22
C VAL A 13 -21.64 22.45 -20.68
N PHE A 14 -21.51 21.34 -19.96
CA PHE A 14 -21.45 21.34 -18.48
C PHE A 14 -20.08 21.74 -17.90
N CYS A 15 -19.06 22.01 -18.72
CA CYS A 15 -17.71 22.40 -18.27
C CYS A 15 -17.44 23.91 -18.24
N ARG A 16 -18.47 24.76 -18.18
CA ARG A 16 -18.29 26.23 -18.23
C ARG A 16 -19.08 26.99 -17.17
N GLU A 17 -18.85 26.64 -15.92
CA GLU A 17 -18.71 27.60 -14.81
C GLU A 17 -17.62 27.03 -13.89
N THR A 18 -16.35 27.26 -14.24
CA THR A 18 -15.26 27.02 -13.28
C THR A 18 -15.23 28.24 -12.39
N GLU A 19 -15.94 28.17 -11.26
CA GLU A 19 -15.68 29.09 -10.15
C GLU A 19 -14.21 28.95 -9.74
N SER A 20 -13.58 30.08 -9.45
CA SER A 20 -12.22 30.19 -8.95
C SER A 20 -12.25 29.73 -7.49
N ASP A 21 -11.88 28.48 -7.22
CA ASP A 21 -11.83 27.98 -5.84
C ASP A 21 -10.64 27.04 -5.57
N GLU A 22 -10.60 26.48 -4.35
CA GLU A 22 -9.59 25.51 -3.88
C GLU A 22 -9.42 24.28 -4.79
N HIS A 23 -10.40 23.89 -5.60
CA HIS A 23 -10.30 22.82 -6.61
C HIS A 23 -9.56 23.25 -7.88
N THR A 24 -9.59 24.54 -8.21
CA THR A 24 -8.88 25.08 -9.38
C THR A 24 -7.51 25.68 -9.02
N HIS A 25 -7.26 25.85 -7.71
CA HIS A 25 -6.09 26.51 -7.14
C HIS A 25 -5.83 27.89 -7.74
N LYS A 26 -6.91 28.60 -8.09
CA LYS A 26 -6.88 29.96 -8.62
C LYS A 26 -7.79 30.81 -7.74
N TYR A 27 -7.38 32.05 -7.53
CA TYR A 27 -8.07 33.00 -6.68
C TYR A 27 -8.07 34.38 -7.32
N ASP A 28 -9.24 35.02 -7.35
CA ASP A 28 -9.37 36.43 -7.66
C ASP A 28 -9.05 37.30 -6.43
N ASP A 29 -8.70 38.56 -6.66
CA ASP A 29 -8.32 39.48 -5.58
C ASP A 29 -9.52 39.71 -4.64
N ASN A 30 -9.27 39.57 -3.32
CA ASN A 30 -10.28 39.57 -2.27
C ASN A 30 -11.30 38.42 -2.33
N GLU A 31 -11.03 37.36 -3.08
CA GLU A 31 -11.78 36.11 -3.00
C GLU A 31 -11.54 35.42 -1.65
N GLU A 32 -12.52 34.65 -1.19
CA GLU A 32 -12.42 33.91 0.06
C GLU A 32 -11.38 32.80 -0.04
N VAL A 33 -10.49 32.75 0.96
CA VAL A 33 -9.55 31.65 1.15
C VAL A 33 -9.94 30.90 2.40
N VAL A 34 -10.35 29.64 2.25
CA VAL A 34 -10.81 28.83 3.38
C VAL A 34 -9.62 28.21 4.11
N LEU A 35 -9.57 28.42 5.43
CA LEU A 35 -8.70 27.68 6.34
C LEU A 35 -9.49 26.55 6.98
N TRP A 36 -9.10 25.32 6.65
CA TRP A 36 -9.66 24.09 7.18
C TRP A 36 -8.88 23.63 8.41
N MET A 37 -9.59 23.40 9.51
CA MET A 37 -9.08 22.71 10.68
C MET A 37 -9.28 21.21 10.47
N ASN A 38 -8.24 20.39 10.61
CA ASN A 38 -8.36 18.94 10.43
C ASN A 38 -8.36 18.23 11.77
N THR A 39 -7.17 17.84 12.25
CA THR A 39 -7.04 16.97 13.42
C THR A 39 -6.05 17.50 14.43
N VAL A 40 -6.20 17.04 15.67
CA VAL A 40 -5.25 17.17 16.77
C VAL A 40 -4.85 15.77 17.26
N GLY A 41 -3.64 15.61 17.78
CA GLY A 41 -3.23 14.33 18.35
C GLY A 41 -1.86 14.36 19.03
N PRO A 42 -1.46 13.28 19.71
CA PRO A 42 -0.16 13.19 20.37
C PRO A 42 0.98 13.09 19.35
N TYR A 43 2.11 13.77 19.59
CA TYR A 43 3.24 13.75 18.65
C TYR A 43 3.88 12.36 18.47
N HIS A 44 3.84 11.52 19.51
CA HIS A 44 4.39 10.16 19.47
C HIS A 44 3.40 9.12 18.90
N ASN A 45 2.09 9.40 18.98
CA ASN A 45 1.02 8.53 18.46
C ASN A 45 0.28 9.23 17.33
N ARG A 46 0.97 9.48 16.23
CA ARG A 46 0.44 10.33 15.13
C ARG A 46 -0.74 9.75 14.36
N GLN A 47 -1.09 8.49 14.59
CA GLN A 47 -2.26 7.88 13.97
C GLN A 47 -3.51 7.96 14.87
N GLU A 48 -3.31 8.24 16.16
CA GLU A 48 -4.33 8.58 17.14
C GLU A 48 -4.66 10.07 17.00
N THR A 49 -5.66 10.36 16.17
CA THR A 49 -6.08 11.73 15.85
C THR A 49 -7.54 11.93 16.22
N TYR A 50 -7.85 13.15 16.64
CA TYR A 50 -9.15 13.62 17.08
C TYR A 50 -9.50 14.91 16.35
N ALA A 51 -10.78 15.26 16.32
CA ALA A 51 -11.27 16.47 15.66
C ALA A 51 -10.61 17.70 16.29
N TYR A 52 -10.27 18.72 15.50
CA TYR A 52 -9.55 19.89 16.02
C TYR A 52 -10.25 20.53 17.23
N PHE A 53 -11.58 20.66 17.18
CA PHE A 53 -12.40 21.25 18.22
C PHE A 53 -12.78 20.28 19.37
N SER A 54 -12.21 19.07 19.39
CA SER A 54 -12.24 18.20 20.58
C SER A 54 -11.45 18.81 21.75
N LEU A 55 -10.41 19.60 21.44
CA LEU A 55 -9.79 20.49 22.39
C LEU A 55 -10.62 21.78 22.51
N PRO A 56 -10.60 22.46 23.66
CA PRO A 56 -11.42 23.64 23.93
C PRO A 56 -10.91 24.92 23.23
N PHE A 57 -10.48 24.78 21.97
CA PHE A 57 -10.43 25.85 21.00
C PHE A 57 -11.84 26.27 20.61
N CYS A 58 -11.93 27.39 19.91
CA CYS A 58 -13.19 27.93 19.45
C CYS A 58 -13.07 28.36 18.00
N ALA A 59 -14.19 28.24 17.28
CA ALA A 59 -14.30 28.70 15.91
C ALA A 59 -14.38 30.24 15.86
N GLY A 60 -13.91 30.81 14.76
CA GLY A 60 -14.07 32.22 14.48
C GLY A 60 -15.53 32.62 14.19
N PRO A 61 -15.79 33.91 14.00
CA PRO A 61 -17.15 34.46 13.91
C PRO A 61 -17.91 34.09 12.63
N LYS A 62 -17.21 33.61 11.59
CA LYS A 62 -17.85 33.25 10.31
C LYS A 62 -18.47 31.85 10.42
N THR A 63 -19.75 31.73 10.05
CA THR A 63 -20.55 30.51 10.28
C THR A 63 -20.92 29.74 9.00
N SER A 64 -20.75 30.33 7.82
CA SER A 64 -21.11 29.69 6.54
C SER A 64 -19.98 29.79 5.53
N ILE A 65 -19.84 28.72 4.75
CA ILE A 65 -18.97 28.57 3.58
C ILE A 65 -19.83 28.50 2.31
N GLY A 66 -19.24 28.80 1.15
CA GLY A 66 -19.91 28.68 -0.16
C GLY A 66 -20.20 27.22 -0.54
N HIS A 67 -19.19 26.34 -0.47
CA HIS A 67 -19.29 24.93 -0.82
C HIS A 67 -18.25 24.07 -0.06
N TYR A 68 -18.54 22.77 0.11
CA TYR A 68 -17.62 21.75 0.68
C TYR A 68 -17.97 20.36 0.16
N HIS A 69 -16.97 19.55 -0.19
CA HIS A 69 -17.15 18.13 -0.51
C HIS A 69 -15.96 17.30 -0.04
N GLU A 70 -16.21 16.30 0.83
CA GLU A 70 -15.22 15.28 1.16
C GLU A 70 -15.15 14.21 0.08
N THR A 71 -13.94 13.86 -0.34
CA THR A 71 -13.75 12.71 -1.23
C THR A 71 -13.78 11.38 -0.46
N LEU A 72 -14.12 10.28 -1.14
CA LEU A 72 -14.11 8.93 -0.56
C LEU A 72 -12.75 8.56 0.05
N GLY A 73 -11.64 8.99 -0.59
CA GLY A 73 -10.29 8.76 -0.11
C GLY A 73 -9.98 9.50 1.18
N GLU A 74 -10.42 10.75 1.30
CA GLU A 74 -10.28 11.55 2.52
C GLU A 74 -11.07 10.96 3.70
N ALA A 75 -12.33 10.56 3.44
CA ALA A 75 -13.17 9.91 4.43
C ALA A 75 -12.57 8.58 4.94
N LEU A 76 -11.89 7.81 4.07
CA LEU A 76 -11.20 6.58 4.46
C LEU A 76 -9.88 6.82 5.21
N LEU A 77 -9.24 7.98 5.01
CA LEU A 77 -8.03 8.37 5.73
C LEU A 77 -8.32 8.98 7.11
N GLY A 78 -9.59 9.30 7.40
CA GLY A 78 -10.02 9.97 8.62
C GLY A 78 -9.73 11.47 8.61
N VAL A 79 -9.78 12.08 7.43
CA VAL A 79 -9.71 13.54 7.28
C VAL A 79 -11.09 14.09 7.62
N GLU A 80 -11.13 14.99 8.59
CA GLU A 80 -12.36 15.61 9.11
C GLU A 80 -12.13 17.12 9.08
N LEU A 81 -12.55 17.78 7.99
CA LEU A 81 -12.28 19.20 7.80
C LEU A 81 -13.41 20.02 8.41
N GLU A 82 -13.08 20.73 9.48
CA GLU A 82 -13.96 21.68 10.11
C GLU A 82 -13.58 23.11 9.73
N PHE A 83 -14.57 23.95 9.49
CA PHE A 83 -14.32 25.34 9.12
C PHE A 83 -13.74 26.13 10.31
N SER A 84 -12.62 26.81 10.08
CA SER A 84 -11.96 27.60 11.14
C SER A 84 -12.77 28.81 11.62
N GLY A 85 -13.69 29.34 10.80
CA GLY A 85 -14.42 30.58 11.09
C GLY A 85 -13.60 31.86 10.91
N LEU A 86 -12.35 31.77 10.43
CA LEU A 86 -11.50 32.93 10.16
C LEU A 86 -11.83 33.55 8.80
N ASN A 87 -11.82 34.88 8.72
CA ASN A 87 -12.05 35.59 7.46
C ASN A 87 -10.71 35.90 6.80
N ILE A 88 -10.31 35.06 5.85
CA ILE A 88 -9.09 35.24 5.06
C ILE A 88 -9.52 35.55 3.63
N LEU A 89 -9.05 36.67 3.10
CA LEU A 89 -9.30 37.06 1.71
C LEU A 89 -7.97 37.09 0.94
N TYR A 90 -8.00 36.66 -0.31
CA TYR A 90 -6.82 36.58 -1.15
C TYR A 90 -6.18 37.96 -1.33
N LYS A 91 -4.88 38.05 -1.03
CA LYS A 91 -4.05 39.28 -0.99
C LYS A 91 -4.51 40.38 -0.02
N ALA A 92 -5.49 40.12 0.85
CA ALA A 92 -5.88 41.07 1.89
C ALA A 92 -5.12 40.80 3.19
N MET A 93 -4.35 41.79 3.66
CA MET A 93 -3.67 41.70 4.95
C MET A 93 -4.66 41.83 6.10
N VAL A 94 -4.51 40.96 7.09
CA VAL A 94 -5.30 41.02 8.33
C VAL A 94 -4.34 41.32 9.47
N PRO A 95 -4.42 42.50 10.11
CA PRO A 95 -3.59 42.80 11.27
C PRO A 95 -3.98 41.87 12.43
N LYS A 96 -3.14 41.84 13.48
CA LYS A 96 -3.41 41.06 14.68
C LYS A 96 -4.80 41.37 15.24
N THR A 97 -5.72 40.42 15.07
CA THR A 97 -7.13 40.57 15.43
C THR A 97 -7.56 39.43 16.35
N PRO A 98 -8.27 39.73 17.46
CA PRO A 98 -8.88 38.70 18.27
C PRO A 98 -10.07 38.09 17.52
N TYR A 99 -10.13 36.77 17.44
CA TYR A 99 -11.25 36.07 16.78
C TYR A 99 -12.15 35.34 17.77
N CYS A 100 -11.65 35.00 18.95
CA CYS A 100 -12.43 34.33 19.97
C CYS A 100 -11.79 34.43 21.36
N GLU A 101 -12.64 34.33 22.40
CA GLU A 101 -12.22 34.22 23.80
C GLU A 101 -12.79 32.96 24.45
N VAL A 102 -11.97 32.25 25.23
CA VAL A 102 -12.37 31.06 25.99
C VAL A 102 -12.05 31.26 27.47
N THR A 103 -13.05 31.04 28.32
CA THR A 103 -12.86 30.93 29.77
C THR A 103 -12.45 29.51 30.14
N LEU A 104 -11.33 29.37 30.88
CA LEU A 104 -10.82 28.09 31.35
C LEU A 104 -11.56 27.63 32.60
N ASP A 105 -12.59 26.80 32.42
CA ASP A 105 -13.12 25.98 33.50
C ASP A 105 -12.14 24.83 33.85
N ASN A 106 -12.41 24.11 34.94
CA ASN A 106 -11.53 23.03 35.38
C ASN A 106 -11.40 21.90 34.34
N ALA A 107 -12.46 21.59 33.59
CA ALA A 107 -12.43 20.52 32.59
C ALA A 107 -11.59 20.91 31.37
N LYS A 108 -11.82 22.11 30.82
CA LYS A 108 -11.06 22.68 29.69
C LYS A 108 -9.60 22.89 30.03
N LEU A 109 -9.31 23.33 31.26
CA LEU A 109 -7.95 23.45 31.75
C LEU A 109 -7.24 22.09 31.74
N GLN A 110 -7.88 21.04 32.29
CA GLN A 110 -7.29 19.69 32.29
C GLN A 110 -7.10 19.15 30.87
N ALA A 111 -8.01 19.41 29.94
CA ALA A 111 -7.87 19.03 28.54
C ALA A 111 -6.63 19.66 27.89
N PHE A 112 -6.41 20.97 28.09
CA PHE A 112 -5.20 21.63 27.58
C PHE A 112 -3.93 21.17 28.29
N ILE A 113 -3.93 20.99 29.61
CA ILE A 113 -2.78 20.46 30.34
C ILE A 113 -2.41 19.06 29.82
N TYR A 114 -3.41 18.20 29.62
CA TYR A 114 -3.21 16.86 29.07
C TYR A 114 -2.61 16.92 27.66
N ALA A 115 -3.13 17.79 26.80
CA ALA A 115 -2.64 17.99 25.44
C ALA A 115 -1.17 18.47 25.43
N VAL A 116 -0.84 19.48 26.23
CA VAL A 116 0.52 20.03 26.33
C VAL A 116 1.49 19.00 26.91
N LYS A 117 1.09 18.27 27.96
CA LYS A 117 1.90 17.23 28.59
C LYS A 117 2.26 16.08 27.63
N ASN A 118 1.37 15.76 26.69
CA ASN A 118 1.59 14.72 25.69
C ASN A 118 2.09 15.27 24.34
N HIS A 119 2.57 16.52 24.31
CA HIS A 119 3.07 17.20 23.11
C HIS A 119 2.08 17.12 21.94
N TYR A 120 0.85 17.56 22.16
CA TYR A 120 -0.16 17.53 21.10
C TYR A 120 0.21 18.50 19.98
N TRP A 121 0.07 17.99 18.75
CA TRP A 121 0.15 18.76 17.52
C TRP A 121 -1.25 18.89 16.92
N TYR A 122 -1.40 19.84 16.01
CA TYR A 122 -2.61 20.01 15.21
C TYR A 122 -2.27 20.27 13.75
N GLN A 123 -3.21 19.91 12.88
CA GLN A 123 -3.12 20.06 11.43
C GLN A 123 -4.21 20.98 10.90
N MET A 124 -3.85 21.82 9.93
CA MET A 124 -4.76 22.64 9.16
C MET A 124 -4.40 22.57 7.68
N TYR A 125 -5.31 23.01 6.82
CA TYR A 125 -5.09 23.10 5.38
C TYR A 125 -5.55 24.46 4.85
N ILE A 126 -4.76 25.01 3.92
CA ILE A 126 -5.15 26.11 3.03
C ILE A 126 -4.76 25.67 1.62
N ASP A 127 -5.72 25.63 0.69
CA ASP A 127 -5.46 25.29 -0.72
C ASP A 127 -4.68 23.96 -0.89
N ASP A 128 -5.11 22.92 -0.17
CA ASP A 128 -4.47 21.59 0.00
C ASP A 128 -3.08 21.58 0.68
N LEU A 129 -2.50 22.74 0.99
CA LEU A 129 -1.20 22.81 1.64
C LEU A 129 -1.32 22.50 3.15
N PRO A 130 -0.64 21.45 3.64
CA PRO A 130 -0.71 21.09 5.05
C PRO A 130 0.07 22.08 5.92
N ILE A 131 -0.50 22.41 7.07
CA ILE A 131 0.09 23.29 8.07
C ILE A 131 0.06 22.55 9.39
N TRP A 132 1.19 22.50 10.09
CA TRP A 132 1.28 21.89 11.40
C TRP A 132 1.62 22.92 12.46
N GLY A 133 1.03 22.77 13.64
CA GLY A 133 1.38 23.55 14.82
C GLY A 133 1.37 22.69 16.07
N ILE A 134 2.02 23.18 17.12
CA ILE A 134 1.99 22.58 18.46
C ILE A 134 0.98 23.33 19.33
N VAL A 135 0.22 22.60 20.15
CA VAL A 135 -0.80 23.21 21.02
C VAL A 135 -0.15 24.14 22.04
N GLY A 136 0.96 23.71 22.64
CA GLY A 136 1.65 24.46 23.68
C GLY A 136 2.96 23.79 24.08
N GLU A 137 3.59 24.32 25.11
CA GLU A 137 4.90 23.87 25.59
C GLU A 137 4.92 23.77 27.13
N VAL A 138 5.73 22.84 27.62
CA VAL A 138 6.05 22.72 29.05
C VAL A 138 7.34 23.49 29.28
N ASP A 139 7.35 24.41 30.24
CA ASP A 139 8.59 25.05 30.67
C ASP A 139 9.26 24.15 31.72
N GLU A 140 10.38 23.53 31.34
CA GLU A 140 11.12 22.59 32.18
C GLU A 140 11.65 23.24 33.47
N SER A 141 11.80 24.57 33.49
CA SER A 141 12.35 25.31 34.65
C SER A 141 11.33 25.42 35.79
N ASP A 142 10.07 25.70 35.44
CA ASP A 142 9.00 25.98 36.42
C ASP A 142 7.93 24.89 36.49
N ASN A 143 8.05 23.84 35.67
CA ASN A 143 7.09 22.74 35.54
C ASN A 143 5.64 23.23 35.26
N ASN A 144 5.52 24.38 34.60
CA ASN A 144 4.27 25.05 34.27
C ASN A 144 3.90 24.78 32.80
N TYR A 145 2.59 24.71 32.54
CA TYR A 145 2.04 24.45 31.22
C TYR A 145 1.63 25.76 30.54
N TYR A 146 2.06 25.95 29.29
CA TYR A 146 1.77 27.12 28.48
C TYR A 146 1.07 26.73 27.18
N ILE A 147 0.19 27.60 26.69
CA ILE A 147 -0.50 27.48 25.41
C ILE A 147 -0.14 28.64 24.49
N TRP A 148 -0.07 28.38 23.18
CA TRP A 148 0.12 29.42 22.17
C TRP A 148 -1.23 30.04 21.78
N THR A 149 -1.38 31.35 21.98
CA THR A 149 -2.65 32.06 21.76
C THR A 149 -2.68 32.91 20.50
N HIS A 150 -1.51 33.20 19.89
CA HIS A 150 -1.41 33.96 18.66
C HIS A 150 -0.94 33.08 17.48
N LYS A 151 -1.64 33.16 16.35
CA LYS A 151 -1.28 32.49 15.09
C LYS A 151 -0.99 33.53 14.02
N ARG A 152 0.26 33.61 13.55
CA ARG A 152 0.63 34.42 12.39
C ARG A 152 0.77 33.54 11.16
N PHE A 153 -0.03 33.82 10.14
CA PHE A 153 0.01 33.16 8.84
C PHE A 153 0.77 34.04 7.86
N ASP A 154 1.89 33.55 7.35
CA ASP A 154 2.64 34.15 6.25
C ASP A 154 2.36 33.33 4.98
N ILE A 155 1.54 33.89 4.08
CA ILE A 155 1.07 33.23 2.86
C ILE A 155 1.82 33.80 1.64
N GLY A 156 2.56 32.94 0.94
CA GLY A 156 3.21 33.27 -0.32
C GLY A 156 2.28 33.07 -1.52
N TYR A 157 2.27 34.04 -2.42
CA TYR A 157 1.48 33.97 -3.65
C TYR A 157 2.32 34.28 -4.90
N ASN A 158 1.93 33.67 -6.01
CA ASN A 158 2.47 33.97 -7.34
C ASN A 158 1.30 34.14 -8.32
N GLY A 159 1.08 35.37 -8.80
CA GLY A 159 -0.04 35.71 -9.66
C GLY A 159 -1.39 35.60 -8.96
N ASN A 160 -2.18 34.60 -9.35
CA ASN A 160 -3.51 34.30 -8.81
C ASN A 160 -3.55 32.95 -8.07
N ARG A 161 -2.39 32.46 -7.59
CA ARG A 161 -2.28 31.17 -6.90
C ARG A 161 -1.57 31.30 -5.56
N ILE A 162 -1.93 30.43 -4.62
CA ILE A 162 -1.23 30.25 -3.35
C ILE A 162 -0.10 29.25 -3.56
N ILE A 163 1.08 29.57 -3.06
CA ILE A 163 2.31 28.79 -3.27
C ILE A 163 2.82 28.21 -1.97
N ASP A 164 2.87 29.00 -0.90
CA ASP A 164 3.31 28.48 0.39
C ASP A 164 2.57 29.11 1.55
N VAL A 165 2.47 28.36 2.65
CA VAL A 165 1.93 28.87 3.91
C VAL A 165 2.91 28.54 5.02
N ASN A 166 3.21 29.54 5.84
CA ASN A 166 3.97 29.39 7.07
C ASN A 166 3.11 29.81 8.26
N LEU A 167 3.08 28.97 9.29
CA LEU A 167 2.45 29.29 10.56
C LEU A 167 3.53 29.57 11.60
N THR A 168 3.48 30.75 12.20
CA THR A 168 4.23 31.06 13.43
C THR A 168 3.25 31.10 14.59
N SER A 169 3.47 30.26 15.60
CA SER A 169 2.73 30.33 16.87
C SER A 169 3.48 31.26 17.82
N GLU A 170 2.82 32.30 18.29
CA GLU A 170 3.41 33.33 19.15
C GLU A 170 2.55 33.55 20.41
N VAL A 171 3.09 34.29 21.38
CA VAL A 171 2.45 34.61 22.67
C VAL A 171 2.14 33.35 23.50
N LYS A 172 3.07 33.02 24.40
CA LYS A 172 2.89 31.98 25.40
C LYS A 172 2.03 32.48 26.56
N THR A 173 0.97 31.77 26.90
CA THR A 173 0.09 32.10 28.02
C THR A 173 0.04 30.94 29.00
N LYS A 174 0.31 31.21 30.28
CA LYS A 174 0.25 30.20 31.34
C LYS A 174 -1.19 29.71 31.52
N LEU A 175 -1.37 28.41 31.66
CA LEU A 175 -2.68 27.80 31.91
C LEU A 175 -3.03 27.90 33.41
N THR A 176 -4.07 28.68 33.75
CA THR A 176 -4.59 28.79 35.12
C THR A 176 -6.12 28.72 35.16
N VAL A 177 -6.68 28.30 36.30
CA VAL A 177 -8.13 28.15 36.49
C VAL A 177 -8.82 29.53 36.41
N ASN A 178 -9.97 29.60 35.74
CA ASN A 178 -10.80 30.80 35.55
C ASN A 178 -10.14 31.94 34.76
N GLN A 179 -9.01 31.68 34.10
CA GLN A 179 -8.39 32.66 33.21
C GLN A 179 -9.14 32.72 31.86
N LYS A 180 -9.24 33.94 31.31
CA LYS A 180 -9.71 34.15 29.94
C LYS A 180 -8.52 34.08 28.98
N LEU A 181 -8.60 33.17 28.00
CA LEU A 181 -7.66 33.09 26.88
C LEU A 181 -8.27 33.80 25.68
N THR A 182 -7.59 34.83 25.17
CA THR A 182 -7.98 35.53 23.93
C THR A 182 -7.12 35.00 22.80
N PHE A 183 -7.74 34.33 21.83
CA PHE A 183 -7.06 33.83 20.64
C PHE A 183 -7.05 34.90 19.55
N THR A 184 -5.88 35.09 18.94
CA THR A 184 -5.66 36.12 17.93
C THR A 184 -5.01 35.53 16.69
N TYR A 185 -5.34 36.07 15.52
CA TYR A 185 -4.69 35.70 14.26
C TYR A 185 -4.21 36.92 13.49
N GLU A 186 -3.23 36.71 12.62
CA GLU A 186 -2.68 37.71 11.71
C GLU A 186 -2.40 37.02 10.37
N VAL A 187 -2.67 37.70 9.26
CA VAL A 187 -2.43 37.18 7.90
C VAL A 187 -1.60 38.18 7.11
N ASN A 188 -0.43 37.74 6.68
CA ASN A 188 0.51 38.49 5.87
C ASN A 188 0.67 37.82 4.51
N TRP A 189 0.56 38.61 3.44
CA TRP A 189 0.74 38.13 2.07
C TRP A 189 2.09 38.57 1.52
N LYS A 190 2.83 37.64 0.91
CA LYS A 190 4.15 37.89 0.33
C LYS A 190 4.21 37.38 -1.11
N SER A 191 4.68 38.20 -2.03
CA SER A 191 4.92 37.73 -3.40
C SER A 191 6.12 36.78 -3.43
N CYS A 192 5.98 35.64 -4.09
CA CYS A 192 7.08 34.70 -4.32
C CYS A 192 7.26 34.38 -5.82
N GLY A 193 8.49 34.07 -6.22
CA GLY A 193 8.83 33.72 -7.60
C GLY A 193 8.79 32.22 -7.91
N VAL A 194 8.36 31.40 -6.95
CA VAL A 194 8.29 29.93 -7.09
C VAL A 194 7.10 29.57 -7.96
N LYS A 195 7.28 28.61 -8.87
CA LYS A 195 6.20 28.14 -9.75
C LYS A 195 5.19 27.31 -8.96
N PHE A 196 3.96 27.22 -9.47
CA PHE A 196 2.92 26.44 -8.84
C PHE A 196 3.23 24.94 -8.77
N GLU A 197 3.91 24.40 -9.79
CA GLU A 197 4.31 22.98 -9.85
C GLU A 197 5.29 22.63 -8.71
N ASP A 198 6.24 23.52 -8.42
CA ASP A 198 7.27 23.31 -7.39
C ASP A 198 6.78 23.65 -5.96
N ARG A 199 5.49 24.01 -5.79
CA ARG A 199 4.97 24.53 -4.51
C ARG A 199 5.08 23.52 -3.37
N PHE A 200 4.97 22.23 -3.70
CA PHE A 200 4.94 21.15 -2.72
C PHE A 200 6.34 20.72 -2.26
N ASP A 201 7.40 21.14 -2.96
CA ASP A 201 8.80 20.79 -2.66
C ASP A 201 9.23 21.16 -1.23
N LYS A 202 8.62 22.21 -0.67
CA LYS A 202 8.83 22.65 0.71
C LYS A 202 8.51 21.56 1.76
N TYR A 203 7.57 20.67 1.44
CA TYR A 203 7.12 19.58 2.32
C TYR A 203 7.91 18.29 2.10
N LEU A 204 8.66 18.22 1.00
CA LEU A 204 9.53 17.10 0.69
C LEU A 204 10.82 17.26 1.48
N ASP A 205 11.34 16.16 2.04
CA ASP A 205 12.61 16.18 2.77
C ASP A 205 13.74 15.58 1.90
N PRO A 206 14.40 16.40 1.05
CA PRO A 206 15.48 15.93 0.19
C PRO A 206 16.71 15.46 0.99
N SER A 207 16.88 15.97 2.22
CA SER A 207 18.01 15.60 3.08
C SER A 207 17.87 14.18 3.64
N PHE A 208 16.63 13.69 3.78
CA PHE A 208 16.33 12.33 4.22
C PHE A 208 16.31 11.35 3.05
N PHE A 209 15.64 11.70 1.95
CA PHE A 209 15.60 10.89 0.72
C PHE A 209 16.83 11.16 -0.15
N GLN A 210 18.03 11.09 0.45
CA GLN A 210 19.27 11.35 -0.27
C GLN A 210 19.38 10.37 -1.44
N HIS A 211 19.39 10.90 -2.66
CA HIS A 211 19.53 10.08 -3.87
C HIS A 211 20.72 9.11 -3.79
N ARG A 212 21.81 9.49 -3.10
CA ARG A 212 22.99 8.63 -2.92
C ARG A 212 22.69 7.33 -2.17
N ILE A 213 21.84 7.37 -1.14
CA ILE A 213 21.54 6.18 -0.33
C ILE A 213 20.60 5.25 -1.10
N HIS A 214 19.61 5.79 -1.82
CA HIS A 214 18.74 5.01 -2.71
C HIS A 214 19.52 4.37 -3.86
N TRP A 215 20.41 5.12 -4.52
CA TRP A 215 21.25 4.56 -5.58
C TRP A 215 22.20 3.48 -5.06
N PHE A 216 22.76 3.65 -3.85
CA PHE A 216 23.57 2.61 -3.21
C PHE A 216 22.77 1.33 -2.93
N SER A 217 21.56 1.49 -2.36
CA SER A 217 20.61 0.40 -2.11
C SER A 217 20.25 -0.36 -3.40
N ILE A 218 19.92 0.38 -4.46
CA ILE A 218 19.56 -0.18 -5.77
C ILE A 218 20.75 -0.89 -6.40
N PHE A 219 21.93 -0.27 -6.40
CA PHE A 219 23.13 -0.90 -6.96
C PHE A 219 23.45 -2.20 -6.25
N ASN A 220 23.42 -2.22 -4.91
CA ASN A 220 23.66 -3.42 -4.13
C ASN A 220 22.64 -4.52 -4.42
N SER A 221 21.35 -4.16 -4.48
CA SER A 221 20.27 -5.10 -4.75
C SER A 221 20.33 -5.62 -6.20
N PHE A 222 20.68 -4.77 -7.15
CA PHE A 222 20.87 -5.12 -8.56
C PHE A 222 22.08 -6.05 -8.78
N MET A 223 23.21 -5.80 -8.11
CA MET A 223 24.37 -6.69 -8.14
C MET A 223 24.03 -8.09 -7.59
N MET A 224 23.26 -8.14 -6.49
CA MET A 224 22.75 -9.40 -5.94
C MET A 224 21.87 -10.14 -6.94
N VAL A 225 21.01 -9.44 -7.70
CA VAL A 225 20.17 -10.05 -8.74
C VAL A 225 21.03 -10.64 -9.86
N ILE A 226 22.00 -9.88 -10.40
CA ILE A 226 22.88 -10.37 -11.48
C ILE A 226 23.63 -11.62 -11.02
N PHE A 227 24.18 -11.57 -9.81
CA PHE A 227 24.89 -12.71 -9.23
C PHE A 227 23.97 -13.92 -9.10
N LEU A 228 22.75 -13.73 -8.58
CA LEU A 228 21.79 -14.80 -8.38
C LEU A 228 21.29 -15.38 -9.72
N VAL A 229 20.90 -14.55 -10.69
CA VAL A 229 20.50 -14.98 -12.03
C VAL A 229 21.65 -15.74 -12.71
N GLY A 230 22.88 -15.24 -12.59
CA GLY A 230 24.07 -15.89 -13.13
C GLY A 230 24.34 -17.25 -12.49
N LEU A 231 24.30 -17.33 -11.15
CA LEU A 231 24.48 -18.57 -10.39
C LEU A 231 23.37 -19.57 -10.71
N VAL A 232 22.11 -19.16 -10.71
CA VAL A 232 20.97 -20.03 -11.03
C VAL A 232 21.05 -20.53 -12.46
N SER A 233 21.37 -19.66 -13.43
CA SER A 233 21.55 -20.05 -14.82
C SER A 233 22.72 -21.03 -14.98
N MET A 234 23.82 -20.82 -14.27
CA MET A 234 24.97 -21.73 -14.27
C MET A 234 24.61 -23.08 -13.64
N ILE A 235 23.95 -23.09 -12.47
CA ILE A 235 23.52 -24.32 -11.79
C ILE A 235 22.53 -25.08 -12.67
N LEU A 236 21.53 -24.41 -13.22
CA LEU A 236 20.55 -25.05 -14.11
C LEU A 236 21.23 -25.55 -15.38
N MET A 237 22.03 -24.75 -16.09
CA MET A 237 22.70 -25.23 -17.31
C MET A 237 23.71 -26.35 -17.04
N ARG A 238 24.51 -26.25 -15.98
CA ARG A 238 25.51 -27.27 -15.64
C ARG A 238 24.85 -28.56 -15.17
N THR A 239 23.86 -28.46 -14.29
CA THR A 239 23.15 -29.62 -13.75
C THR A 239 22.26 -30.24 -14.82
N LEU A 240 21.49 -29.46 -15.57
CA LEU A 240 20.68 -29.98 -16.68
C LEU A 240 21.55 -30.62 -17.76
N ARG A 241 22.67 -30.02 -18.19
CA ARG A 241 23.57 -30.67 -19.17
C ARG A 241 24.13 -31.98 -18.63
N LYS A 242 24.53 -32.01 -17.36
CA LYS A 242 25.03 -33.24 -16.70
C LYS A 242 23.93 -34.30 -16.59
N ASP A 243 22.72 -33.90 -16.24
CA ASP A 243 21.57 -34.79 -16.09
C ASP A 243 21.13 -35.32 -17.46
N TYR A 244 21.01 -34.47 -18.49
CA TYR A 244 20.75 -34.89 -19.86
C TYR A 244 21.82 -35.85 -20.39
N ALA A 245 23.11 -35.57 -20.15
CA ALA A 245 24.20 -36.44 -20.57
C ALA A 245 24.27 -37.75 -19.78
N ARG A 246 23.74 -37.78 -18.54
CA ARG A 246 23.57 -39.02 -17.77
C ARG A 246 22.42 -39.83 -18.35
N TYR A 247 21.25 -39.23 -18.50
CA TYR A 247 20.06 -39.92 -19.00
C TYR A 247 20.21 -40.40 -20.45
N SER A 248 20.94 -39.66 -21.30
CA SER A 248 21.23 -40.13 -22.66
C SER A 248 22.14 -41.36 -22.68
N LYS A 249 23.07 -41.47 -21.72
CA LYS A 249 23.91 -42.66 -21.58
C LYS A 249 23.14 -43.84 -21.01
N ASP A 250 22.25 -43.60 -20.05
CA ASP A 250 21.37 -44.64 -19.51
C ASP A 250 20.41 -45.20 -20.59
N GLU A 251 19.99 -44.38 -21.56
CA GLU A 251 19.22 -44.84 -22.75
C GLU A 251 20.04 -45.68 -23.74
N GLU A 252 21.37 -45.54 -23.74
CA GLU A 252 22.30 -46.31 -24.58
C GLU A 252 22.81 -47.61 -23.91
N MET A 253 22.46 -47.84 -22.64
CA MET A 253 22.83 -49.04 -21.88
C MET A 253 21.89 -50.23 -22.20
N ASP A 254 22.46 -51.44 -22.20
CA ASP A 254 21.75 -52.68 -22.55
C ASP A 254 20.63 -52.97 -21.54
N ASP A 255 19.50 -53.57 -21.98
CA ASP A 255 18.28 -53.73 -21.17
C ASP A 255 18.51 -54.42 -19.81
N MET A 256 19.55 -55.26 -19.69
CA MET A 256 19.92 -55.97 -18.46
C MET A 256 20.64 -55.08 -17.43
N GLU A 257 21.36 -54.05 -17.87
CA GLU A 257 21.97 -53.03 -16.99
C GLU A 257 20.98 -51.90 -16.65
N ARG A 258 19.97 -51.68 -17.50
CA ARG A 258 18.91 -50.70 -17.29
C ARG A 258 18.02 -51.04 -16.08
N ASP A 259 17.72 -52.31 -15.87
CA ASP A 259 16.90 -52.81 -14.74
C ASP A 259 17.63 -52.74 -13.37
N LEU A 260 18.94 -52.48 -13.37
CA LEU A 260 19.78 -52.29 -12.18
C LEU A 260 20.06 -50.81 -11.88
N GLY A 261 19.71 -49.90 -12.81
CA GLY A 261 19.88 -48.47 -12.64
C GLY A 261 18.68 -47.86 -11.92
N ASP A 262 18.86 -47.48 -10.65
CA ASP A 262 17.83 -46.69 -9.96
C ASP A 262 17.67 -45.31 -10.64
N GLU A 263 16.57 -45.11 -11.37
CA GLU A 263 16.20 -43.81 -11.91
C GLU A 263 15.86 -42.83 -10.77
N TYR A 264 16.83 -42.13 -10.20
CA TYR A 264 16.56 -41.11 -9.16
C TYR A 264 16.39 -39.70 -9.76
N GLY A 265 15.51 -38.91 -9.14
CA GLY A 265 15.41 -37.46 -9.34
C GLY A 265 14.23 -36.96 -10.18
N TRP A 266 14.32 -35.73 -10.67
CA TRP A 266 13.15 -34.99 -11.19
C TRP A 266 12.49 -35.63 -12.43
N LYS A 267 13.22 -36.39 -13.26
CA LYS A 267 12.65 -37.10 -14.43
C LYS A 267 11.59 -38.13 -14.01
N GLN A 268 11.77 -38.77 -12.86
CA GLN A 268 10.92 -39.87 -12.40
C GLN A 268 9.50 -39.43 -12.01
N VAL A 269 9.33 -38.17 -11.61
CA VAL A 269 8.02 -37.61 -11.22
C VAL A 269 7.20 -37.07 -12.39
N HIS A 270 7.64 -37.26 -13.64
CA HIS A 270 6.96 -36.73 -14.84
C HIS A 270 5.45 -37.02 -14.90
N GLY A 271 5.03 -38.19 -14.41
CA GLY A 271 3.63 -38.62 -14.38
C GLY A 271 2.78 -37.98 -13.27
N ASP A 272 3.37 -37.30 -12.28
CA ASP A 272 2.64 -36.72 -11.14
C ASP A 272 2.83 -35.19 -11.00
N VAL A 273 3.82 -34.60 -11.68
CA VAL A 273 4.16 -33.16 -11.59
C VAL A 273 3.01 -32.22 -11.95
N PHE A 274 2.13 -32.60 -12.88
CA PHE A 274 1.02 -31.78 -13.35
C PHE A 274 -0.30 -32.06 -12.63
N ARG A 275 -0.28 -32.85 -11.54
CA ARG A 275 -1.46 -33.11 -10.71
C ARG A 275 -1.97 -31.80 -10.09
N PRO A 276 -3.30 -31.60 -10.00
CA PRO A 276 -3.84 -30.44 -9.29
C PRO A 276 -3.39 -30.43 -7.82
N PRO A 277 -3.05 -29.25 -7.27
CA PRO A 277 -2.62 -29.12 -5.89
C PRO A 277 -3.78 -29.39 -4.92
N THR A 278 -3.44 -29.67 -3.66
CA THR A 278 -4.40 -29.68 -2.55
C THR A 278 -5.15 -28.34 -2.50
N HIS A 279 -6.46 -28.34 -2.28
CA HIS A 279 -7.28 -27.11 -2.28
C HIS A 279 -7.11 -26.22 -3.54
N ALA A 280 -7.15 -26.81 -4.74
CA ALA A 280 -7.02 -26.10 -6.01
C ALA A 280 -7.93 -24.86 -6.19
N LEU A 281 -9.11 -24.84 -5.55
CA LEU A 281 -10.01 -23.67 -5.54
C LEU A 281 -9.37 -22.46 -4.86
N LEU A 282 -8.81 -22.64 -3.66
CA LEU A 282 -8.15 -21.55 -2.93
C LEU A 282 -6.87 -21.13 -3.66
N PHE A 283 -6.07 -22.11 -4.11
CA PHE A 283 -4.84 -21.85 -4.84
C PHE A 283 -5.09 -20.96 -6.07
N SER A 284 -6.02 -21.35 -6.93
CA SER A 284 -6.37 -20.57 -8.13
C SER A 284 -6.93 -19.18 -7.81
N ALA A 285 -7.74 -19.04 -6.75
CA ALA A 285 -8.25 -17.75 -6.31
C ALA A 285 -7.13 -16.80 -5.83
N VAL A 286 -6.18 -17.30 -5.03
CA VAL A 286 -5.05 -16.49 -4.54
C VAL A 286 -4.09 -16.12 -5.67
N ILE A 287 -3.84 -17.02 -6.63
CA ILE A 287 -3.05 -16.70 -7.83
C ILE A 287 -3.74 -15.63 -8.70
N GLY A 288 -5.07 -15.71 -8.88
CA GLY A 288 -5.84 -14.68 -9.57
C GLY A 288 -5.71 -13.32 -8.88
N CYS A 289 -5.86 -13.30 -7.55
CA CYS A 289 -5.67 -12.11 -6.74
C CYS A 289 -4.25 -11.52 -6.89
N GLY A 290 -3.21 -12.34 -6.91
CA GLY A 290 -1.84 -11.85 -7.10
C GLY A 290 -1.56 -11.27 -8.48
N HIS A 291 -2.17 -11.80 -9.55
CA HIS A 291 -2.08 -11.16 -10.87
C HIS A 291 -2.75 -9.78 -10.87
N GLN A 292 -3.93 -9.66 -10.26
CA GLN A 292 -4.61 -8.37 -10.10
C GLN A 292 -3.76 -7.40 -9.28
N LEU A 293 -3.25 -7.82 -8.12
CA LEU A 293 -2.38 -6.99 -7.29
C LEU A 293 -1.13 -6.50 -8.02
N ALA A 294 -0.50 -7.34 -8.84
CA ALA A 294 0.67 -6.94 -9.62
C ALA A 294 0.33 -5.83 -10.62
N VAL A 295 -0.82 -5.92 -11.30
CA VAL A 295 -1.28 -4.89 -12.22
C VAL A 295 -1.68 -3.62 -11.48
N VAL A 296 -2.36 -3.74 -10.34
CA VAL A 296 -2.75 -2.59 -9.50
C VAL A 296 -1.53 -1.82 -9.03
N VAL A 297 -0.52 -2.51 -8.48
CA VAL A 297 0.73 -1.87 -8.05
C VAL A 297 1.40 -1.17 -9.23
N LEU A 298 1.56 -1.84 -10.38
CA LEU A 298 2.18 -1.25 -11.56
C LEU A 298 1.43 0.01 -12.06
N CYS A 299 0.11 -0.06 -12.14
CA CYS A 299 -0.71 1.07 -12.59
C CYS A 299 -0.67 2.24 -11.59
N VAL A 300 -0.81 1.98 -10.29
CA VAL A 300 -0.78 3.02 -9.26
C VAL A 300 0.59 3.68 -9.19
N VAL A 301 1.69 2.92 -9.26
CA VAL A 301 3.05 3.50 -9.31
C VAL A 301 3.20 4.39 -10.55
N THR A 302 2.72 3.93 -11.70
CA THR A 302 2.82 4.68 -12.96
C THR A 302 2.01 5.98 -12.90
N PHE A 303 0.78 5.93 -12.39
CA PHE A 303 -0.04 7.12 -12.21
C PHE A 303 0.54 8.07 -11.15
N ALA A 304 1.16 7.54 -10.09
CA ALA A 304 1.85 8.37 -9.10
C ALA A 304 3.06 9.11 -9.70
N ILE A 305 3.77 8.52 -10.67
CA ILE A 305 4.86 9.16 -11.40
C ILE A 305 4.34 10.20 -12.39
N MET A 306 3.26 9.91 -13.12
CA MET A 306 2.74 10.79 -14.18
C MET A 306 1.91 11.97 -13.66
N GLY A 307 1.15 11.76 -12.59
CA GLY A 307 0.14 12.70 -12.11
C GLY A 307 0.46 13.33 -10.76
N GLU A 308 1.68 13.13 -10.23
CA GLU A 308 2.12 13.70 -8.94
C GLU A 308 1.08 13.53 -7.81
N LEU A 309 0.49 12.33 -7.71
CA LEU A 309 -0.62 11.99 -6.79
C LEU A 309 -0.33 12.23 -5.29
N TYR A 310 0.89 12.63 -4.94
CA TYR A 310 1.29 12.99 -3.57
C TYR A 310 0.96 14.45 -3.20
N THR A 311 0.58 15.28 -4.18
CA THR A 311 0.23 16.69 -3.99
C THR A 311 -1.21 16.85 -3.47
N GLU A 312 -2.12 16.01 -3.94
CA GLU A 312 -3.54 16.01 -3.57
C GLU A 312 -3.84 15.07 -2.39
N ARG A 313 -4.77 15.49 -1.53
CA ARG A 313 -5.22 14.72 -0.37
C ARG A 313 -6.01 13.49 -0.80
N GLY A 314 -5.66 12.31 -0.28
CA GLY A 314 -6.40 11.06 -0.53
C GLY A 314 -6.38 10.53 -1.96
N SER A 315 -5.76 11.25 -2.92
CA SER A 315 -5.77 10.92 -4.35
C SER A 315 -5.13 9.56 -4.65
N LEU A 316 -4.02 9.22 -3.96
CA LEU A 316 -3.38 7.90 -4.07
C LEU A 316 -4.30 6.76 -3.63
N LEU A 317 -5.04 6.92 -2.52
CA LEU A 317 -5.96 5.88 -2.02
C LEU A 317 -7.18 5.72 -2.94
N SER A 318 -7.78 6.84 -3.36
CA SER A 318 -8.90 6.85 -4.31
C SER A 318 -8.51 6.18 -5.63
N THR A 319 -7.34 6.52 -6.16
CA THR A 319 -6.78 5.91 -7.38
C THR A 319 -6.55 4.41 -7.19
N ALA A 320 -6.00 3.98 -6.05
CA ALA A 320 -5.80 2.56 -5.77
C ALA A 320 -7.12 1.77 -5.72
N ILE A 321 -8.17 2.31 -5.10
CA ILE A 321 -9.50 1.68 -5.05
C ILE A 321 -10.10 1.58 -6.46
N PHE A 322 -10.03 2.67 -7.24
CA PHE A 322 -10.56 2.71 -8.60
C PHE A 322 -9.82 1.71 -9.51
N VAL A 323 -8.49 1.72 -9.50
CA VAL A 323 -7.66 0.79 -10.29
C VAL A 323 -7.89 -0.66 -9.86
N TYR A 324 -8.03 -0.93 -8.55
CA TYR A 324 -8.37 -2.26 -8.06
C TYR A 324 -9.72 -2.73 -8.60
N ALA A 325 -10.76 -1.87 -8.54
CA ALA A 325 -12.07 -2.19 -9.08
C ALA A 325 -12.02 -2.43 -10.60
N ALA A 326 -11.35 -1.56 -11.37
CA ALA A 326 -11.23 -1.65 -12.82
C ALA A 326 -10.46 -2.90 -13.29
N THR A 327 -9.46 -3.34 -12.52
CA THR A 327 -8.63 -4.53 -12.84
C THR A 327 -9.22 -5.85 -12.36
N SER A 328 -10.40 -5.85 -11.72
CA SER A 328 -11.11 -7.07 -11.28
C SER A 328 -11.27 -8.18 -12.33
N PRO A 329 -11.45 -7.89 -13.64
CA PRO A 329 -11.50 -8.95 -14.66
C PRO A 329 -10.21 -9.78 -14.76
N ILE A 330 -9.05 -9.21 -14.40
CA ILE A 330 -7.75 -9.89 -14.41
C ILE A 330 -7.73 -11.01 -13.38
N ASN A 331 -8.24 -10.74 -12.16
CA ASN A 331 -8.39 -11.73 -11.10
C ASN A 331 -9.25 -12.90 -11.59
N GLY A 332 -10.42 -12.58 -12.15
CA GLY A 332 -11.32 -13.57 -12.71
C GLY A 332 -10.69 -14.41 -13.82
N TYR A 333 -9.98 -13.78 -14.76
CA TYR A 333 -9.35 -14.42 -15.92
C TYR A 333 -8.27 -15.41 -15.52
N PHE A 334 -7.29 -14.99 -14.73
CA PHE A 334 -6.17 -15.85 -14.33
C PHE A 334 -6.61 -16.92 -13.32
N GLY A 335 -7.46 -16.56 -12.33
CA GLY A 335 -7.98 -17.55 -11.37
C GLY A 335 -8.91 -18.57 -12.03
N GLY A 336 -9.85 -18.12 -12.86
CA GLY A 336 -10.79 -18.97 -13.57
C GLY A 336 -10.13 -19.90 -14.57
N SER A 337 -9.20 -19.39 -15.38
CA SER A 337 -8.44 -20.20 -16.34
C SER A 337 -7.60 -21.28 -15.65
N LEU A 338 -6.88 -20.94 -14.57
CA LEU A 338 -6.06 -21.89 -13.82
C LEU A 338 -6.92 -22.97 -13.15
N TYR A 339 -8.05 -22.61 -12.56
CA TYR A 339 -8.99 -23.57 -11.97
C TYR A 339 -9.58 -24.51 -13.03
N GLY A 340 -9.88 -23.99 -14.22
CA GLY A 340 -10.30 -24.79 -15.38
C GLY A 340 -9.24 -25.81 -15.79
N ARG A 341 -7.98 -25.36 -15.95
CA ARG A 341 -6.84 -26.22 -16.32
C ARG A 341 -6.60 -27.36 -15.32
N MET A 342 -6.91 -27.12 -14.05
CA MET A 342 -6.80 -28.12 -12.97
C MET A 342 -8.00 -29.09 -12.90
N GLY A 343 -8.96 -29.02 -13.83
CA GLY A 343 -10.15 -29.88 -13.84
C GLY A 343 -11.25 -29.44 -12.85
N GLY A 344 -11.22 -28.19 -12.41
CA GLY A 344 -12.15 -27.63 -11.44
C GLY A 344 -13.59 -27.47 -11.97
N LYS A 345 -14.55 -28.14 -11.32
CA LYS A 345 -15.98 -28.09 -11.71
C LYS A 345 -16.76 -26.95 -11.04
N LYS A 346 -16.43 -26.59 -9.78
CA LYS A 346 -17.17 -25.62 -8.95
C LYS A 346 -16.72 -24.17 -9.20
N TRP A 347 -16.81 -23.72 -10.44
CA TRP A 347 -16.22 -22.46 -10.90
C TRP A 347 -16.88 -21.20 -10.30
N ILE A 348 -18.20 -21.21 -10.06
CA ILE A 348 -18.90 -20.09 -9.41
C ILE A 348 -18.33 -19.88 -8.00
N LYS A 349 -18.09 -20.97 -7.26
CA LYS A 349 -17.50 -20.90 -5.92
C LYS A 349 -16.07 -20.36 -5.98
N GLN A 350 -15.28 -20.77 -6.97
CA GLN A 350 -13.93 -20.22 -7.17
C GLN A 350 -13.98 -18.71 -7.45
N MET A 351 -14.87 -18.28 -8.35
CA MET A 351 -15.06 -16.87 -8.70
C MET A 351 -15.42 -16.02 -7.47
N VAL A 352 -16.40 -16.46 -6.66
CA VAL A 352 -16.81 -15.75 -5.44
C VAL A 352 -15.64 -15.64 -4.45
N VAL A 353 -14.89 -16.73 -4.25
CA VAL A 353 -13.70 -16.70 -3.38
C VAL A 353 -12.64 -15.76 -3.95
N SER A 354 -12.40 -15.76 -5.27
CA SER A 354 -11.47 -14.85 -5.95
C SER A 354 -11.85 -13.37 -5.75
N ALA A 355 -13.13 -13.05 -5.90
CA ALA A 355 -13.64 -11.68 -5.82
C ALA A 355 -13.58 -11.12 -4.39
N PHE A 356 -13.89 -11.93 -3.38
CA PHE A 356 -14.05 -11.46 -2.01
C PHE A 356 -12.88 -11.79 -1.07
N ALA A 357 -11.94 -12.67 -1.44
CA ALA A 357 -10.86 -13.06 -0.53
C ALA A 357 -10.06 -11.86 0.00
N LEU A 358 -9.57 -10.99 -0.88
CA LEU A 358 -8.80 -9.82 -0.45
C LEU A 358 -9.69 -8.70 0.14
N PRO A 359 -10.81 -8.29 -0.49
CA PRO A 359 -11.69 -7.30 0.09
C PRO A 359 -12.21 -7.67 1.49
N CYS A 360 -12.60 -8.93 1.72
CA CYS A 360 -13.04 -9.36 3.06
C CYS A 360 -11.92 -9.29 4.10
N MET A 361 -10.67 -9.56 3.73
CA MET A 361 -9.54 -9.42 4.66
C MET A 361 -9.27 -7.95 5.00
N VAL A 362 -9.30 -7.07 3.99
CA VAL A 362 -9.13 -5.62 4.18
C VAL A 362 -10.27 -5.05 5.02
N CYS A 363 -11.53 -5.32 4.66
CA CYS A 363 -12.70 -4.87 5.40
C CYS A 363 -12.76 -5.46 6.81
N GLY A 364 -12.36 -6.72 7.00
CA GLY A 364 -12.32 -7.36 8.30
C GLY A 364 -11.33 -6.68 9.25
N THR A 365 -10.10 -6.43 8.80
CA THR A 365 -9.10 -5.68 9.58
C THR A 365 -9.54 -4.22 9.81
N ALA A 366 -10.08 -3.56 8.79
CA ALA A 366 -10.58 -2.19 8.91
C ALA A 366 -11.72 -2.10 9.92
N PHE A 367 -12.66 -3.05 9.93
CA PHE A 367 -13.77 -3.11 10.88
C PHE A 367 -13.28 -3.29 12.33
N LEU A 368 -12.29 -4.17 12.55
CA LEU A 368 -11.66 -4.35 13.88
C LEU A 368 -10.99 -3.07 14.38
N ILE A 369 -10.19 -2.42 13.52
CA ILE A 369 -9.54 -1.15 13.86
C ILE A 369 -10.59 -0.06 14.10
N ASN A 370 -11.64 -0.02 13.29
CA ASN A 370 -12.71 0.96 13.39
C ASN A 370 -13.51 0.83 14.70
N PHE A 371 -13.75 -0.38 15.18
CA PHE A 371 -14.40 -0.58 16.49
C PHE A 371 -13.60 0.07 17.63
N ILE A 372 -12.27 -0.03 17.59
CA ILE A 372 -11.39 0.61 18.56
C ILE A 372 -11.35 2.13 18.33
N ALA A 373 -11.34 2.59 17.07
CA ALA A 373 -11.38 4.00 16.73
C ALA A 373 -12.62 4.69 17.32
N ILE A 374 -13.80 4.06 17.20
CA ILE A 374 -15.06 4.54 17.78
C ILE A 374 -14.97 4.59 19.31
N TYR A 375 -14.41 3.56 19.95
CA TYR A 375 -14.23 3.55 21.41
C TYR A 375 -13.36 4.71 21.91
N TYR A 376 -12.34 5.10 21.13
CA TYR A 376 -11.49 6.25 21.45
C TYR A 376 -12.10 7.59 21.01
N HIS A 377 -13.22 7.62 20.28
CA HIS A 377 -13.72 8.83 19.61
C HIS A 377 -12.68 9.49 18.67
N ALA A 378 -11.85 8.67 18.02
CA ALA A 378 -10.85 9.17 17.08
C ALA A 378 -11.48 9.60 15.74
N SER A 379 -10.98 10.67 15.12
CA SER A 379 -11.39 11.12 13.75
C SER A 379 -11.11 10.09 12.67
N ARG A 380 -10.27 9.11 12.98
CA ARG A 380 -9.95 7.96 12.13
C ARG A 380 -11.04 6.89 12.10
N ALA A 381 -12.14 7.09 12.83
CA ALA A 381 -13.31 6.25 12.72
C ALA A 381 -13.97 6.47 11.36
N ILE A 382 -14.03 5.41 10.55
CA ILE A 382 -14.67 5.40 9.24
C ILE A 382 -16.19 5.59 9.45
N PRO A 383 -16.82 6.57 8.78
CA PRO A 383 -18.26 6.76 8.84
C PRO A 383 -19.02 5.57 8.25
N PHE A 384 -20.23 5.30 8.76
CA PHE A 384 -21.07 4.20 8.29
C PHE A 384 -21.37 4.29 6.78
N GLY A 385 -21.61 5.51 6.27
CA GLY A 385 -21.88 5.75 4.85
C GLY A 385 -20.72 5.27 3.95
N THR A 386 -19.48 5.52 4.36
CA THR A 386 -18.27 5.09 3.65
C THR A 386 -18.14 3.57 3.62
N MET A 387 -18.47 2.87 4.70
CA MET A 387 -18.47 1.40 4.73
C MET A 387 -19.50 0.79 3.78
N VAL A 388 -20.70 1.39 3.72
CA VAL A 388 -21.74 0.98 2.77
C VAL A 388 -21.28 1.23 1.34
N ALA A 389 -20.65 2.38 1.06
CA ALA A 389 -20.10 2.69 -0.26
C ALA A 389 -19.05 1.66 -0.72
N VAL A 390 -18.09 1.30 0.15
CA VAL A 390 -17.09 0.26 -0.16
C VAL A 390 -17.75 -1.10 -0.41
N THR A 391 -18.77 -1.45 0.38
CA THR A 391 -19.53 -2.69 0.18
C THR A 391 -20.25 -2.70 -1.17
N CYS A 392 -20.86 -1.57 -1.56
CA CYS A 392 -21.49 -1.40 -2.87
C CYS A 392 -20.48 -1.54 -4.02
N ILE A 393 -19.26 -0.98 -3.90
CA ILE A 393 -18.19 -1.18 -4.88
C ILE A 393 -17.85 -2.67 -5.02
N CYS A 394 -17.73 -3.39 -3.90
CA CYS A 394 -17.47 -4.83 -3.91
C CYS A 394 -18.57 -5.65 -4.60
N LEU A 395 -19.84 -5.35 -4.32
CA LEU A 395 -20.98 -6.12 -4.84
C LEU A 395 -21.35 -5.76 -6.28
N PHE A 396 -21.35 -4.47 -6.63
CA PHE A 396 -21.88 -3.97 -7.91
C PHE A 396 -20.80 -3.69 -8.96
N ILE A 397 -19.53 -3.62 -8.57
CA ILE A 397 -18.41 -3.39 -9.51
C ILE A 397 -17.48 -4.61 -9.51
N ILE A 398 -16.84 -4.92 -8.38
CA ILE A 398 -15.80 -5.97 -8.32
C ILE A 398 -16.36 -7.35 -8.70
N LEU A 399 -17.49 -7.75 -8.09
CA LEU A 399 -18.10 -9.06 -8.35
C LEU A 399 -18.50 -9.27 -9.83
N PRO A 400 -19.29 -8.40 -10.48
CA PRO A 400 -19.65 -8.59 -11.89
C PRO A 400 -18.45 -8.49 -12.84
N LEU A 401 -17.49 -7.59 -12.60
CA LEU A 401 -16.28 -7.53 -13.43
C LEU A 401 -15.43 -8.81 -13.29
N THR A 402 -15.33 -9.35 -12.07
CA THR A 402 -14.65 -10.64 -11.83
C THR A 402 -15.36 -11.78 -12.55
N LEU A 403 -16.69 -11.80 -12.56
CA LEU A 403 -17.49 -12.79 -13.31
C LEU A 403 -17.16 -12.76 -14.81
N VAL A 404 -17.14 -11.58 -15.42
CA VAL A 404 -16.76 -11.43 -16.85
C VAL A 404 -15.36 -12.01 -17.09
N GLY A 405 -14.39 -11.64 -16.24
CA GLY A 405 -13.04 -12.19 -16.28
C GLY A 405 -13.00 -13.71 -16.20
N THR A 406 -13.73 -14.31 -15.25
CA THR A 406 -13.78 -15.77 -15.05
C THR A 406 -14.38 -16.50 -16.23
N VAL A 407 -15.45 -15.99 -16.83
CA VAL A 407 -16.06 -16.60 -18.02
C VAL A 407 -15.08 -16.56 -19.20
N LEU A 408 -14.42 -15.43 -19.45
CA LEU A 408 -13.42 -15.28 -20.50
C LEU A 408 -12.22 -16.22 -20.28
N GLY A 409 -11.67 -16.24 -19.07
CA GLY A 409 -10.49 -17.06 -18.74
C GLY A 409 -10.75 -18.56 -18.89
N ARG A 410 -11.94 -19.03 -18.50
CA ARG A 410 -12.30 -20.44 -18.64
C ARG A 410 -12.50 -20.87 -20.08
N ASN A 411 -13.11 -20.02 -20.90
CA ASN A 411 -13.38 -20.33 -22.30
C ASN A 411 -12.12 -20.23 -23.17
N LEU A 412 -11.26 -19.22 -22.95
CA LEU A 412 -10.08 -18.98 -23.77
C LEU A 412 -8.87 -19.81 -23.33
N ALA A 413 -8.70 -20.01 -22.03
CA ALA A 413 -7.47 -20.53 -21.45
C ALA A 413 -7.71 -21.65 -20.42
N GLY A 414 -8.94 -22.12 -20.24
CA GLY A 414 -9.30 -23.11 -19.22
C GLY A 414 -9.06 -24.58 -19.60
N GLN A 415 -8.65 -24.89 -20.83
CA GLN A 415 -8.38 -26.25 -21.24
C GLN A 415 -7.04 -26.76 -20.68
N PRO A 416 -6.98 -27.97 -20.08
CA PRO A 416 -5.72 -28.57 -19.66
C PRO A 416 -4.78 -28.78 -20.85
N ASN A 417 -3.55 -28.29 -20.74
CA ASN A 417 -2.51 -28.48 -21.75
C ASN A 417 -1.20 -28.84 -21.03
N PHE A 418 -1.14 -30.08 -20.53
CA PHE A 418 0.01 -30.60 -19.80
C PHE A 418 1.00 -31.27 -20.76
N PRO A 419 2.31 -30.99 -20.65
CA PRO A 419 3.35 -31.65 -21.48
C PRO A 419 3.38 -33.17 -21.33
N CYS A 420 3.07 -33.69 -20.14
CA CYS A 420 3.09 -35.13 -19.84
C CYS A 420 1.71 -35.60 -19.40
N ARG A 421 1.41 -36.88 -19.66
CA ARG A 421 0.21 -37.54 -19.14
C ARG A 421 0.31 -37.70 -17.63
N VAL A 422 -0.77 -37.39 -16.92
CA VAL A 422 -0.84 -37.56 -15.47
C VAL A 422 -1.29 -38.99 -15.12
N ASN A 423 -0.57 -39.64 -14.21
CA ASN A 423 -0.87 -40.97 -13.70
C ASN A 423 -2.15 -40.98 -12.86
N ALA A 424 -2.93 -42.06 -12.94
CA ALA A 424 -4.16 -42.20 -12.18
C ALA A 424 -3.89 -42.28 -10.66
N VAL A 425 -2.89 -43.09 -10.29
CA VAL A 425 -2.49 -43.32 -8.90
C VAL A 425 -1.25 -42.47 -8.59
N PRO A 426 -1.25 -41.68 -7.50
CA PRO A 426 -0.08 -40.90 -7.10
C PRO A 426 1.03 -41.83 -6.59
N ARG A 427 2.26 -41.57 -7.03
CA ARG A 427 3.44 -42.26 -6.51
C ARG A 427 3.72 -41.90 -5.04
N PRO A 428 4.17 -42.86 -4.20
CA PRO A 428 4.65 -42.54 -2.85
C PRO A 428 5.91 -41.67 -2.90
N ILE A 429 5.98 -40.68 -2.01
CA ILE A 429 7.12 -39.76 -1.91
C ILE A 429 8.18 -40.42 -1.00
N PRO A 430 9.45 -40.54 -1.44
CA PRO A 430 10.50 -41.14 -0.64
C PRO A 430 10.86 -40.28 0.58
N GLU A 431 11.53 -40.90 1.56
CA GLU A 431 12.10 -40.16 2.69
C GLU A 431 13.21 -39.22 2.19
N LYS A 432 13.11 -37.95 2.57
CA LYS A 432 14.01 -36.89 2.13
C LYS A 432 14.83 -36.36 3.29
N LYS A 433 15.98 -35.77 2.97
CA LYS A 433 16.82 -35.09 3.95
C LYS A 433 16.09 -33.87 4.50
N TRP A 434 16.38 -33.51 5.76
CA TRP A 434 15.70 -32.43 6.49
C TRP A 434 15.67 -31.09 5.73
N PHE A 435 16.73 -30.75 4.99
CA PHE A 435 16.82 -29.48 4.24
C PHE A 435 16.04 -29.48 2.91
N MET A 436 15.58 -30.64 2.45
CA MET A 436 14.72 -30.78 1.26
C MET A 436 13.22 -30.81 1.63
N GLU A 437 12.88 -30.65 2.91
CA GLU A 437 11.49 -30.54 3.33
C GLU A 437 10.87 -29.21 2.83
N PRO A 438 9.63 -29.23 2.29
CA PRO A 438 8.93 -28.05 1.79
C PRO A 438 8.87 -26.92 2.81
N SER A 439 8.70 -27.21 4.09
CA SER A 439 8.67 -26.18 5.15
C SER A 439 10.00 -25.44 5.25
N VAL A 440 11.13 -26.16 5.20
CA VAL A 440 12.48 -25.57 5.26
C VAL A 440 12.77 -24.79 3.98
N ILE A 441 12.44 -25.35 2.82
CA ILE A 441 12.59 -24.68 1.52
C ILE A 441 11.78 -23.37 1.49
N VAL A 442 10.55 -23.37 1.99
CA VAL A 442 9.68 -22.20 2.04
C VAL A 442 10.29 -21.09 2.89
N VAL A 443 10.79 -21.42 4.08
CA VAL A 443 11.44 -20.43 4.96
C VAL A 443 12.69 -19.87 4.30
N LEU A 444 13.59 -20.73 3.80
CA LEU A 444 14.86 -20.29 3.19
C LEU A 444 14.64 -19.47 1.90
N GLY A 445 13.58 -19.76 1.13
CA GLY A 445 13.28 -19.07 -0.12
C GLY A 445 13.02 -17.56 0.04
N GLY A 446 12.52 -17.12 1.19
CA GLY A 446 12.15 -15.73 1.42
C GLY A 446 13.32 -14.81 1.80
N ILE A 447 14.47 -15.38 2.21
CA ILE A 447 15.62 -14.63 2.76
C ILE A 447 16.25 -13.72 1.70
N LEU A 448 16.50 -14.26 0.51
CA LEU A 448 17.20 -13.53 -0.56
C LEU A 448 16.34 -12.40 -1.15
N PRO A 449 15.04 -12.62 -1.49
CA PRO A 449 14.19 -11.52 -1.92
C PRO A 449 14.01 -10.46 -0.82
N PHE A 450 13.91 -10.85 0.45
CA PHE A 450 13.86 -9.89 1.57
C PHE A 450 15.14 -9.04 1.64
N GLY A 451 16.32 -9.66 1.55
CA GLY A 451 17.59 -8.95 1.52
C GLY A 451 17.69 -7.92 0.39
N SER A 452 17.10 -8.21 -0.78
CA SER A 452 17.09 -7.30 -1.93
C SER A 452 16.19 -6.08 -1.78
N ILE A 453 15.26 -6.08 -0.84
CA ILE A 453 14.33 -4.95 -0.60
C ILE A 453 14.50 -4.31 0.78
N PHE A 454 15.40 -4.84 1.61
CA PHE A 454 15.52 -4.48 3.03
C PHE A 454 15.73 -2.99 3.26
N ILE A 455 16.64 -2.36 2.52
CA ILE A 455 16.95 -0.94 2.68
C ILE A 455 15.76 -0.07 2.25
N GLU A 456 15.09 -0.42 1.16
CA GLU A 456 13.92 0.33 0.68
C GLU A 456 12.71 0.17 1.60
N MET A 457 12.56 -1.02 2.20
CA MET A 457 11.54 -1.25 3.22
C MET A 457 11.69 -0.31 4.42
N TYR A 458 12.92 0.01 4.84
CA TYR A 458 13.17 1.00 5.90
C TYR A 458 12.67 2.40 5.52
N PHE A 459 12.90 2.84 4.27
CA PHE A 459 12.40 4.13 3.79
C PHE A 459 10.89 4.17 3.68
N ILE A 460 10.28 3.08 3.18
CA ILE A 460 8.82 2.94 3.12
C ILE A 460 8.22 3.01 4.52
N PHE A 461 8.77 2.27 5.50
CA PHE A 461 8.27 2.27 6.88
C PHE A 461 8.41 3.64 7.53
N THR A 462 9.54 4.31 7.30
CA THR A 462 9.75 5.66 7.84
C THR A 462 8.81 6.68 7.21
N SER A 463 8.48 6.52 5.94
CA SER A 463 7.53 7.41 5.27
C SER A 463 6.12 7.25 5.84
N PHE A 464 5.62 6.02 5.94
CA PHE A 464 4.27 5.74 6.46
C PHE A 464 4.12 6.03 7.96
N TRP A 465 5.12 5.69 8.78
CA TRP A 465 4.99 5.75 10.24
C TRP A 465 5.63 6.97 10.89
N ALA A 466 6.54 7.68 10.20
CA ALA A 466 7.15 8.93 10.69
C ALA A 466 6.70 10.18 9.90
N TYR A 467 5.61 10.10 9.12
CA TYR A 467 5.02 11.20 8.32
C TYR A 467 6.03 11.94 7.44
N LYS A 468 6.91 11.19 6.75
CA LYS A 468 7.68 11.75 5.65
C LYS A 468 6.93 11.45 4.36
N ILE A 469 6.62 12.49 3.58
CA ILE A 469 5.91 12.30 2.31
C ILE A 469 6.84 11.53 1.37
N TYR A 470 6.40 10.35 0.95
CA TYR A 470 7.14 9.56 -0.01
C TYR A 470 6.84 10.08 -1.42
N TYR A 471 7.85 10.62 -2.09
CA TYR A 471 7.71 11.18 -3.44
C TYR A 471 8.53 10.42 -4.48
N VAL A 472 9.36 9.45 -4.06
CA VAL A 472 10.35 8.80 -4.94
C VAL A 472 9.81 7.53 -5.61
N TYR A 473 8.64 7.65 -6.25
CA TYR A 473 7.92 6.54 -6.89
C TYR A 473 8.71 5.84 -8.01
N GLY A 474 9.62 6.55 -8.68
CA GLY A 474 10.52 5.94 -9.67
C GLY A 474 11.43 4.85 -9.08
N PHE A 475 11.93 5.02 -7.86
CA PHE A 475 12.70 3.97 -7.18
C PHE A 475 11.80 2.81 -6.75
N MET A 476 10.58 3.09 -6.30
CA MET A 476 9.60 2.04 -5.97
C MET A 476 9.31 1.12 -7.17
N LEU A 477 9.18 1.69 -8.38
CA LEU A 477 9.01 0.92 -9.62
C LEU A 477 10.21 -0.02 -9.87
N LEU A 478 11.43 0.50 -9.73
CA LEU A 478 12.64 -0.29 -9.95
C LEU A 478 12.75 -1.43 -8.94
N VAL A 479 12.46 -1.17 -7.67
CA VAL A 479 12.48 -2.16 -6.59
C VAL A 479 11.43 -3.26 -6.84
N PHE A 480 10.24 -2.89 -7.31
CA PHE A 480 9.21 -3.84 -7.72
C PHE A 480 9.69 -4.79 -8.83
N LEU A 481 10.39 -4.27 -9.84
CA LEU A 481 10.98 -5.09 -10.91
C LEU A 481 12.09 -6.01 -10.39
N ILE A 482 13.00 -5.49 -9.55
CA ILE A 482 14.05 -6.28 -8.90
C ILE A 482 13.45 -7.42 -8.08
N LEU A 483 12.47 -7.12 -7.22
CA LEU A 483 11.81 -8.10 -6.39
C LEU A 483 11.17 -9.21 -7.24
N THR A 484 10.49 -8.84 -8.32
CA THR A 484 9.87 -9.80 -9.25
C THR A 484 10.91 -10.79 -9.79
N VAL A 485 12.05 -10.30 -10.28
CA VAL A 485 13.12 -11.15 -10.83
C VAL A 485 13.73 -12.06 -9.76
N VAL A 486 14.08 -11.50 -8.59
CA VAL A 486 14.71 -12.28 -7.51
C VAL A 486 13.77 -13.36 -7.00
N THR A 487 12.50 -13.03 -6.77
CA THR A 487 11.49 -14.00 -6.32
C THR A 487 11.31 -15.12 -7.33
N VAL A 488 11.25 -14.82 -8.63
CA VAL A 488 11.17 -15.85 -9.69
C VAL A 488 12.41 -16.76 -9.66
N CYS A 489 13.62 -16.20 -9.60
CA CYS A 489 14.83 -17.00 -9.63
C CYS A 489 14.96 -17.92 -8.40
N VAL A 490 14.70 -17.40 -7.20
CA VAL A 490 14.81 -18.18 -5.96
C VAL A 490 13.77 -19.30 -5.94
N THR A 491 12.53 -19.04 -6.36
CA THR A 491 11.47 -20.06 -6.38
C THR A 491 11.70 -21.15 -7.41
N ILE A 492 12.33 -20.85 -8.55
CA ILE A 492 12.78 -21.86 -9.52
C ILE A 492 13.82 -22.80 -8.87
N VAL A 493 14.80 -22.26 -8.14
CA VAL A 493 15.82 -23.05 -7.44
C VAL A 493 15.18 -23.93 -6.35
N CYS A 494 14.33 -23.34 -5.52
CA CYS A 494 13.58 -24.07 -4.48
C CYS A 494 12.78 -25.23 -5.06
N THR A 495 12.10 -24.99 -6.19
CA THR A 495 11.31 -26.03 -6.86
C THR A 495 12.19 -27.10 -7.49
N TYR A 496 13.34 -26.72 -8.07
CA TYR A 496 14.28 -27.68 -8.62
C TYR A 496 14.82 -28.62 -7.52
N PHE A 497 15.17 -28.10 -6.35
CA PHE A 497 15.57 -28.93 -5.21
C PHE A 497 14.46 -29.87 -4.75
N LEU A 498 13.21 -29.38 -4.70
CA LEU A 498 12.05 -30.19 -4.33
C LEU A 498 11.81 -31.34 -5.33
N LEU A 499 11.87 -31.05 -6.64
CA LEU A 499 11.68 -32.06 -7.69
C LEU A 499 12.81 -33.09 -7.71
N ASN A 500 14.05 -32.68 -7.40
CA ASN A 500 15.17 -33.61 -7.21
C ASN A 500 15.01 -34.53 -6.00
N ALA A 501 14.22 -34.12 -5.00
CA ALA A 501 13.83 -34.96 -3.87
C ALA A 501 12.57 -35.79 -4.18
N GLU A 502 12.15 -35.88 -5.45
CA GLU A 502 11.00 -36.64 -5.93
C GLU A 502 9.65 -36.23 -5.31
N ASP A 503 9.57 -35.01 -4.77
CA ASP A 503 8.31 -34.46 -4.26
C ASP A 503 7.64 -33.61 -5.34
N TYR A 504 6.57 -34.13 -5.94
CA TYR A 504 5.83 -33.47 -7.02
C TYR A 504 4.93 -32.32 -6.54
N ARG A 505 4.84 -32.02 -5.24
CA ARG A 505 3.92 -31.01 -4.66
C ARG A 505 4.51 -29.60 -4.71
N TRP A 506 4.97 -29.19 -5.89
CA TRP A 506 5.71 -27.94 -6.07
C TRP A 506 4.83 -26.69 -6.13
N GLN A 507 3.54 -26.79 -6.45
CA GLN A 507 2.71 -25.60 -6.70
C GLN A 507 2.53 -24.74 -5.45
N TRP A 508 2.14 -25.34 -4.32
CA TRP A 508 2.08 -24.61 -3.04
C TRP A 508 3.46 -24.25 -2.51
N THR A 509 4.45 -25.14 -2.67
CA THR A 509 5.80 -24.89 -2.17
C THR A 509 6.44 -23.69 -2.88
N SER A 510 6.29 -23.56 -4.20
CA SER A 510 6.78 -22.42 -4.97
C SER A 510 6.04 -21.12 -4.61
N PHE A 511 4.71 -21.18 -4.45
CA PHE A 511 3.92 -20.03 -4.00
C PHE A 511 4.35 -19.57 -2.60
N LEU A 512 4.46 -20.48 -1.64
CA LEU A 512 4.82 -20.15 -0.27
C LEU A 512 6.29 -19.74 -0.14
N ALA A 513 7.21 -20.30 -0.94
CA ALA A 513 8.61 -19.90 -0.95
C ALA A 513 8.80 -18.47 -1.47
N GLY A 514 8.00 -18.05 -2.46
CA GLY A 514 7.96 -16.64 -2.88
C GLY A 514 7.25 -15.76 -1.85
N GLY A 515 6.13 -16.23 -1.30
CA GLY A 515 5.33 -15.51 -0.31
C GLY A 515 6.01 -15.34 1.05
N SER A 516 6.97 -16.19 1.42
CA SER A 516 7.65 -16.13 2.71
C SER A 516 8.48 -14.86 2.91
N THR A 517 8.85 -14.16 1.82
CA THR A 517 9.42 -12.80 1.87
C THR A 517 8.55 -11.85 2.71
N ALA A 518 7.22 -11.96 2.63
CA ALA A 518 6.32 -11.16 3.45
C ALA A 518 6.37 -11.50 4.95
N GLY A 519 6.69 -12.75 5.30
CA GLY A 519 6.91 -13.15 6.69
C GLY A 519 8.11 -12.41 7.29
N TYR A 520 9.21 -12.29 6.54
CA TYR A 520 10.37 -11.51 6.96
C TYR A 520 10.06 -10.02 7.08
N VAL A 521 9.28 -9.45 6.15
CA VAL A 521 8.81 -8.06 6.25
C VAL A 521 7.93 -7.85 7.49
N TYR A 522 7.04 -8.79 7.81
CA TYR A 522 6.22 -8.70 9.00
C TYR A 522 7.06 -8.81 10.29
N LEU A 523 8.06 -9.70 10.35
CA LEU A 523 9.01 -9.76 11.47
C LEU A 523 9.81 -8.46 11.61
N TYR A 524 10.23 -7.88 10.49
CA TYR A 524 10.89 -6.57 10.49
C TYR A 524 9.97 -5.46 11.05
N SER A 525 8.66 -5.55 10.84
CA SER A 525 7.70 -4.61 11.43
C SER A 525 7.65 -4.64 12.96
N PHE A 526 7.87 -5.80 13.59
CA PHE A 526 8.04 -5.87 15.04
C PHE A 526 9.31 -5.18 15.50
N TYR A 527 10.44 -5.46 14.83
CA TYR A 527 11.71 -4.77 15.13
C TYR A 527 11.56 -3.25 14.99
N TYR A 528 10.94 -2.79 13.90
CA TYR A 528 10.74 -1.37 13.66
C TYR A 528 9.85 -0.73 14.74
N TYR A 529 8.76 -1.38 15.13
CA TYR A 529 7.86 -0.91 16.18
C TYR A 529 8.61 -0.66 17.50
N PHE A 530 9.33 -1.68 18.01
CA PHE A 530 9.96 -1.59 19.33
C PHE A 530 11.24 -0.75 19.36
N PHE A 531 12.03 -0.73 18.29
CA PHE A 531 13.37 -0.13 18.30
C PHE A 531 13.49 1.18 17.50
N LYS A 532 12.54 1.48 16.60
CA LYS A 532 12.58 2.69 15.77
C LYS A 532 11.43 3.65 16.05
N THR A 533 10.28 3.17 16.49
CA THR A 533 9.15 4.04 16.84
C THR A 533 9.09 4.31 18.34
N LYS A 534 8.50 5.45 18.73
CA LYS A 534 8.14 5.77 20.11
C LYS A 534 6.63 5.63 20.35
N MET A 535 5.97 4.80 19.54
CA MET A 535 4.52 4.59 19.57
C MET A 535 4.13 3.78 20.80
N TYR A 536 3.03 4.17 21.44
CA TYR A 536 2.46 3.46 22.59
C TYR A 536 0.93 3.49 22.57
N GLY A 537 0.29 2.72 23.45
CA GLY A 537 -1.16 2.69 23.56
C GLY A 537 -1.82 1.68 22.62
N LEU A 538 -3.02 1.23 23.02
CA LEU A 538 -3.73 0.12 22.36
C LEU A 538 -4.14 0.47 20.94
N PHE A 539 -4.72 1.66 20.72
CA PHE A 539 -5.19 2.09 19.41
C PHE A 539 -4.05 2.13 18.38
N GLN A 540 -2.97 2.82 18.69
CA GLN A 540 -1.78 2.92 17.82
C GLN A 540 -1.16 1.55 17.53
N THR A 541 -1.09 0.67 18.54
CA THR A 541 -0.53 -0.69 18.39
C THR A 541 -1.36 -1.53 17.42
N VAL A 542 -2.69 -1.59 17.62
CA VAL A 542 -3.58 -2.39 16.76
C VAL A 542 -3.64 -1.80 15.36
N PHE A 543 -3.66 -0.47 15.23
CA PHE A 543 -3.59 0.20 13.94
C PHE A 543 -2.29 -0.20 13.20
N TYR A 544 -1.13 -0.07 13.85
CA TYR A 544 0.16 -0.41 13.26
C TYR A 544 0.21 -1.86 12.78
N PHE A 545 -0.01 -2.82 13.68
CA PHE A 545 0.11 -4.23 13.33
C PHE A 545 -0.98 -4.71 12.37
N GLY A 546 -2.20 -4.15 12.45
CA GLY A 546 -3.28 -4.47 11.53
C GLY A 546 -2.95 -4.08 10.08
N TYR A 547 -2.50 -2.84 9.85
CA TYR A 547 -2.10 -2.39 8.52
C TYR A 547 -0.81 -3.08 8.04
N MET A 548 0.15 -3.35 8.93
CA MET A 548 1.35 -4.10 8.57
C MET A 548 1.05 -5.56 8.21
N ALA A 549 0.06 -6.18 8.84
CA ALA A 549 -0.41 -7.51 8.47
C ALA A 549 -1.07 -7.52 7.09
N LEU A 550 -1.90 -6.51 6.77
CA LEU A 550 -2.49 -6.36 5.43
C LEU A 550 -1.43 -6.11 4.36
N PHE A 551 -0.46 -5.22 4.62
CA PHE A 551 0.65 -4.94 3.72
C PHE A 551 1.46 -6.21 3.42
N SER A 552 1.87 -6.94 4.46
CA SER A 552 2.60 -8.19 4.31
C SER A 552 1.75 -9.27 3.61
N LEU A 553 0.46 -9.38 3.91
CA LEU A 553 -0.42 -10.34 3.22
C LEU A 553 -0.49 -10.05 1.71
N ALA A 554 -0.69 -8.79 1.32
CA ALA A 554 -0.73 -8.39 -0.08
C ALA A 554 0.63 -8.66 -0.78
N LEU A 555 1.74 -8.34 -0.12
CA LEU A 555 3.09 -8.63 -0.61
C LEU A 555 3.32 -10.15 -0.76
N GLY A 556 2.83 -10.96 0.19
CA GLY A 556 2.96 -12.41 0.15
C GLY A 556 2.19 -13.05 -1.00
N ILE A 557 0.96 -12.57 -1.26
CA ILE A 557 0.15 -12.99 -2.41
C ILE A 557 0.82 -12.62 -3.73
N LEU A 558 1.38 -11.40 -3.81
CA LEU A 558 2.10 -10.88 -4.97
C LEU A 558 3.37 -11.70 -5.26
N CYS A 559 4.28 -11.81 -4.29
CA CYS A 559 5.53 -12.55 -4.43
C CYS A 559 5.28 -14.06 -4.68
N GLY A 560 4.32 -14.66 -3.98
CA GLY A 560 3.96 -16.05 -4.20
C GLY A 560 3.43 -16.29 -5.62
N THR A 561 2.69 -15.34 -6.17
CA THR A 561 2.18 -15.43 -7.55
C THR A 561 3.31 -15.32 -8.57
N PHE A 562 4.25 -14.37 -8.40
CA PHE A 562 5.44 -14.31 -9.26
C PHE A 562 6.26 -15.60 -9.21
N GLY A 563 6.44 -16.13 -8.00
CA GLY A 563 7.13 -17.40 -7.79
C GLY A 563 6.48 -18.57 -8.52
N PHE A 564 5.16 -18.68 -8.42
CA PHE A 564 4.39 -19.70 -9.14
C PHE A 564 4.46 -19.53 -10.66
N ILE A 565 4.32 -18.31 -11.18
CA ILE A 565 4.36 -18.05 -12.63
C ILE A 565 5.71 -18.49 -13.23
N GLY A 566 6.81 -18.05 -12.61
CA GLY A 566 8.16 -18.39 -13.05
C GLY A 566 8.43 -19.89 -12.97
N THR A 567 8.05 -20.50 -11.84
CA THR A 567 8.20 -21.95 -11.63
C THR A 567 7.34 -22.77 -12.59
N ASN A 568 6.10 -22.37 -12.85
CA ASN A 568 5.21 -23.06 -13.78
C ASN A 568 5.75 -23.01 -15.21
N ALA A 569 6.33 -21.89 -15.63
CA ALA A 569 7.01 -21.78 -16.92
C ALA A 569 8.25 -22.71 -16.98
N PHE A 570 9.06 -22.73 -15.92
CA PHE A 570 10.21 -23.62 -15.80
C PHE A 570 9.84 -25.10 -15.86
N VAL A 571 8.90 -25.54 -15.02
CA VAL A 571 8.43 -26.93 -14.95
C VAL A 571 7.87 -27.37 -16.30
N ARG A 572 7.00 -26.58 -16.94
CA ARG A 572 6.48 -26.92 -18.27
C ARG A 572 7.59 -27.02 -19.31
N LYS A 573 8.61 -26.17 -19.24
CA LYS A 573 9.74 -26.20 -20.18
C LYS A 573 10.58 -27.47 -20.01
N ILE A 574 10.99 -27.82 -18.79
CA ILE A 574 11.85 -29.00 -18.55
C ILE A 574 11.14 -30.30 -18.95
N TYR A 575 9.84 -30.47 -18.66
CA TYR A 575 9.11 -31.69 -19.01
C TYR A 575 8.65 -31.73 -20.47
N SER A 576 8.56 -30.59 -21.17
CA SER A 576 8.32 -30.59 -22.62
C SER A 576 9.53 -31.06 -23.45
N THR A 577 10.72 -31.02 -22.86
CA THR A 577 11.97 -31.39 -23.53
C THR A 577 12.40 -32.83 -23.23
N VAL A 578 11.80 -33.49 -22.24
CA VAL A 578 12.04 -34.92 -21.99
C VAL A 578 11.21 -35.72 -22.99
N LYS A 579 11.88 -36.58 -23.77
CA LYS A 579 11.18 -37.61 -24.55
C LYS A 579 10.70 -38.68 -23.56
N ILE A 580 9.39 -38.79 -23.42
CA ILE A 580 8.73 -39.80 -22.60
C ILE A 580 7.72 -40.41 -23.55
N ASP A 581 8.00 -41.63 -24.03
CA ASP A 581 7.16 -42.35 -24.98
C ASP A 581 5.83 -42.81 -24.34
#